data_AF-A0A0L6WP17-F1
#
_entry.id   AF-A0A0L6WP17-F1
#
_cell.length_a   1.000
_cell.length_b   1.000
_cell.length_c   1.000
_cell.angle_alpha   90.00
_cell.angle_beta   90.00
_cell.angle_gamma   90.00
#
_symmetry.space_group_name_H-M   'P 1'
#
loop_
_entity.id
_entity.type
_entity.pdbx_description
1 polymer ?
#
loop_
_entity_poly.entity_id
_entity_poly.type
_entity_poly.pdbx_seq_one_letter_code
_entity_poly.pdbx_strand_id
1 'polypeptide(L)'
;EPYFDFNKKLRAMQVWRPVYPRQHDKDEVGKIRVVMLVSRRIATDSWARLNMESRGVVGISLEMAECIVCIFNIYNDGGHSRSIHALNFYLQSTESRRMWGRNVVDIWVGDFNCHHPMWDHPCNLHLFTRSNLEAVEWRSSLQ
;
A
#
# COMPACT_ATOMS: atom_id res chain seq x y z
N GLU A 1 3.21 -12.87 11.07
CA GLU A 1 3.59 -11.50 10.59
C GLU A 1 5.02 -11.46 10.05
N PRO A 2 5.45 -10.47 9.23
CA PRO A 2 6.83 -10.42 8.76
C PRO A 2 7.82 -9.94 9.83
N TYR A 3 9.00 -10.57 9.87
CA TYR A 3 10.03 -10.37 10.90
C TYR A 3 10.80 -9.05 10.73
N PHE A 4 10.75 -8.18 11.74
CA PHE A 4 11.48 -6.92 11.83
C PHE A 4 12.78 -7.11 12.63
N ASP A 5 13.88 -6.49 12.20
CA ASP A 5 15.13 -6.46 12.98
C ASP A 5 15.08 -5.42 14.13
N PHE A 6 16.14 -5.36 14.93
CA PHE A 6 16.29 -4.40 16.04
C PHE A 6 16.24 -2.93 15.58
N ASN A 7 16.48 -2.67 14.29
CA ASN A 7 16.33 -1.36 13.65
C ASN A 7 14.95 -1.17 12.99
N LYS A 8 14.01 -2.07 13.29
CA LYS A 8 12.62 -2.02 12.85
C LYS A 8 12.48 -2.05 11.32
N LYS A 9 13.48 -2.61 10.63
CA LYS A 9 13.42 -2.90 9.21
C LYS A 9 12.99 -4.34 9.03
N LEU A 10 12.05 -4.56 8.12
CA LEU A 10 11.73 -5.89 7.59
C LEU A 10 13.04 -6.53 7.12
N ARG A 11 13.37 -7.72 7.64
CA ARG A 11 14.38 -8.59 6.99
C ARG A 11 13.78 -9.16 5.72
N ALA A 12 13.51 -8.29 4.75
CA ALA A 12 13.20 -8.71 3.41
C ALA A 12 14.44 -9.47 2.90
N MET A 13 14.26 -10.72 2.48
CA MET A 13 15.32 -11.58 1.92
C MET A 13 16.22 -10.76 1.00
N GLN A 14 17.52 -11.07 0.92
CA GLN A 14 18.56 -10.28 0.22
C GLN A 14 18.22 -9.83 -1.21
N VAL A 15 17.17 -10.40 -1.82
CA VAL A 15 16.63 -10.09 -3.15
C VAL A 15 15.61 -8.93 -3.19
N TRP A 16 15.17 -8.39 -2.05
CA TRP A 16 14.15 -7.33 -1.99
C TRP A 16 14.70 -6.02 -1.41
N ARG A 17 14.08 -4.90 -1.78
CA ARG A 17 14.27 -3.56 -1.22
C ARG A 17 12.95 -3.12 -0.59
N PRO A 18 12.86 -2.99 0.75
CA PRO A 18 11.65 -2.50 1.37
C PRO A 18 11.50 -0.99 1.16
N VAL A 19 10.29 -0.59 0.80
CA VAL A 19 9.86 0.80 0.66
C VAL A 19 8.81 1.07 1.71
N TYR A 20 9.14 1.97 2.63
CA TYR A 20 8.28 2.38 3.72
C TYR A 20 7.57 3.69 3.40
N PRO A 21 6.40 3.95 4.03
CA PRO A 21 5.76 5.25 3.97
C PRO A 21 6.72 6.33 4.45
N ARG A 22 6.65 7.55 3.92
CA ARG A 22 7.59 8.63 4.26
C ARG A 22 7.64 8.92 5.76
N GLN A 23 6.49 8.81 6.43
CA GLN A 23 6.39 9.04 7.88
C GLN A 23 7.09 7.97 8.74
N HIS A 24 7.59 6.90 8.13
CA HIS A 24 8.46 5.93 8.78
C HIS A 24 9.76 6.54 9.33
N ASP A 25 10.29 7.55 8.63
CA ASP A 25 11.60 8.14 8.94
C ASP A 25 11.56 9.05 10.20
N LYS A 26 10.38 9.19 10.84
CA LYS A 26 10.13 10.10 11.99
C LYS A 26 9.92 9.37 13.35
N ASP A 27 10.55 8.21 13.54
CA ASP A 27 10.63 7.44 14.81
C ASP A 27 9.33 6.87 15.43
N GLU A 28 8.16 7.00 14.80
CA GLU A 28 6.91 6.34 15.23
C GLU A 28 6.70 4.95 14.58
N VAL A 29 7.67 4.05 14.75
CA VAL A 29 7.63 2.72 14.10
C VAL A 29 6.40 1.87 14.47
N GLY A 30 5.79 2.08 15.64
CA GLY A 30 4.64 1.28 16.09
C GLY A 30 3.34 1.44 15.27
N LYS A 31 3.34 2.17 14.15
CA LYS A 31 2.13 2.49 13.37
C LYS A 31 2.32 2.33 11.85
N ILE A 32 3.31 1.59 11.38
CA ILE A 32 3.42 1.25 9.94
C ILE A 32 2.37 0.18 9.64
N ARG A 33 1.50 0.45 8.65
CA ARG A 33 0.44 -0.48 8.25
C ARG A 33 0.62 -1.04 6.85
N VAL A 34 1.56 -0.49 6.10
CA VAL A 34 1.81 -0.87 4.72
C VAL A 34 3.30 -0.78 4.40
N VAL A 35 3.80 -1.76 3.66
CA VAL A 35 5.17 -1.82 3.13
C VAL A 35 5.06 -2.32 1.70
N MET A 36 5.92 -1.82 0.81
CA MET A 36 6.08 -2.37 -0.53
C MET A 36 7.48 -2.95 -0.68
N LEU A 37 7.60 -4.11 -1.31
CA LEU A 37 8.89 -4.74 -1.58
C LEU A 37 9.20 -4.64 -3.07
N VAL A 38 10.30 -3.95 -3.41
CA VAL A 38 10.77 -3.82 -4.79
C VAL A 38 11.89 -4.82 -5.03
N SER A 39 11.81 -5.58 -6.11
CA SER A 39 12.85 -6.56 -6.45
C SER A 39 14.20 -5.88 -6.66
N ARG A 40 15.28 -6.50 -6.18
CA ARG A 40 16.63 -6.00 -6.40
C ARG A 40 17.09 -6.04 -7.86
N ARG A 41 16.41 -6.85 -8.67
CA ARG A 41 16.63 -6.98 -10.12
C ARG A 41 16.16 -5.76 -10.90
N ILE A 42 15.29 -4.93 -10.31
CA ILE A 42 14.89 -3.65 -10.88
C ILE A 42 16.01 -2.64 -10.57
N ALA A 43 16.48 -1.94 -11.61
CA ALA A 43 17.54 -0.94 -11.49
C ALA A 43 17.10 0.19 -10.56
N THR A 44 18.00 0.74 -9.74
CA THR A 44 17.63 1.72 -8.70
C THR A 44 17.33 3.11 -9.24
N ASP A 45 17.75 3.40 -10.46
CA ASP A 45 17.50 4.62 -11.22
C ASP A 45 16.20 4.54 -12.04
N SER A 46 15.65 3.35 -12.25
CA SER A 46 14.42 3.15 -13.03
C SER A 46 13.14 3.27 -12.18
N TRP A 47 13.24 3.61 -10.90
CA TRP A 47 12.07 3.83 -10.03
C TRP A 47 12.38 4.78 -8.88
N ALA A 48 11.35 5.44 -8.37
CA ALA A 48 11.45 6.33 -7.21
C ALA A 48 10.28 6.15 -6.26
N ARG A 49 10.51 6.41 -4.96
CA ARG A 49 9.42 6.51 -3.97
C ARG A 49 8.66 7.82 -4.20
N LEU A 50 7.33 7.73 -4.26
CA LEU A 50 6.46 8.90 -4.34
C LEU A 50 6.32 9.59 -2.98
N ASN A 51 6.23 10.92 -3.00
CA ASN A 51 6.20 11.73 -1.81
C ASN A 51 4.77 11.84 -1.25
N MET A 52 4.36 10.85 -0.47
CA MET A 52 3.02 10.77 0.10
C MET A 52 3.05 10.94 1.61
N GLU A 53 2.24 11.87 2.12
CA GLU A 53 2.07 12.13 3.56
C GLU A 53 1.02 11.22 4.18
N SER A 54 1.32 9.92 4.25
CA SER A 54 0.45 8.92 4.89
C SER A 54 1.26 7.80 5.54
N ARG A 55 0.65 7.13 6.53
CA ARG A 55 1.14 5.86 7.11
C ARG A 55 0.44 4.64 6.51
N GLY A 56 -0.66 4.86 5.82
CA GLY A 56 -1.48 3.84 5.17
C GLY A 56 -1.31 3.81 3.65
N VAL A 57 -0.35 4.54 3.08
CA VAL A 57 -0.07 4.47 1.64
C VAL A 57 1.43 4.49 1.39
N VAL A 58 1.88 3.63 0.47
CA VAL A 58 3.22 3.67 -0.12
C VAL A 58 3.05 3.75 -1.63
N GLY A 59 3.63 4.77 -2.25
CA GLY A 59 3.67 4.93 -3.70
C GLY A 59 5.10 4.77 -4.24
N ILE A 60 5.24 4.14 -5.40
CA ILE A 60 6.45 4.18 -6.22
C ILE A 60 6.09 4.54 -7.66
N SER A 61 6.98 5.22 -8.37
CA SER A 61 6.95 5.34 -9.83
C SER A 61 8.02 4.44 -10.43
N LEU A 62 7.71 3.77 -11.55
CA LEU A 62 8.67 3.04 -12.37
C LEU A 62 8.71 3.69 -13.75
N GLU A 63 9.91 3.99 -14.23
CA GLU A 63 10.13 4.45 -15.60
C GLU A 63 10.26 3.23 -16.52
N MET A 64 9.39 3.17 -17.53
CA MET A 64 9.43 2.18 -18.61
C MET A 64 9.67 2.90 -19.94
N ALA A 65 9.94 2.12 -21.00
CA ALA A 65 10.29 2.69 -22.32
C ALA A 65 9.19 3.62 -22.88
N GLU A 66 7.92 3.29 -22.65
CA GLU A 66 6.79 3.99 -23.25
C GLU A 66 5.88 4.69 -22.25
N CYS A 67 6.07 4.45 -20.95
CA CYS A 67 5.21 4.98 -19.91
C CYS A 67 5.90 5.06 -18.54
N ILE A 68 5.25 5.77 -17.63
CA ILE A 68 5.57 5.74 -16.21
C ILE A 68 4.46 4.98 -15.51
N VAL A 69 4.82 3.96 -14.74
CA VAL A 69 3.86 3.19 -13.95
C VAL A 69 3.95 3.65 -12.50
N CYS A 70 2.87 4.23 -11.97
CA CYS A 70 2.77 4.55 -10.55
C CYS A 70 2.02 3.45 -9.82
N ILE A 71 2.68 2.80 -8.87
CA ILE A 71 2.08 1.75 -8.05
C ILE A 71 1.85 2.28 -6.65
N PHE A 72 0.60 2.20 -6.19
CA PHE A 72 0.17 2.63 -4.86
C PHE A 72 -0.30 1.41 -4.09
N ASN A 73 0.41 1.06 -3.00
CA ASN A 73 -0.07 0.09 -2.02
C ASN A 73 -0.80 0.84 -0.91
N ILE A 74 -2.08 0.56 -0.77
CA ILE A 74 -3.01 1.28 0.09
C ILE A 74 -3.50 0.32 1.17
N TYR A 75 -3.30 0.71 2.42
CA TYR A 75 -3.99 0.15 3.56
C TYR A 75 -4.90 1.22 4.15
N ASN A 76 -6.19 0.98 4.12
CA ASN A 76 -7.19 1.79 4.76
C ASN A 76 -7.78 1.00 5.93
N ASP A 77 -8.08 1.68 7.04
CA ASP A 77 -8.46 1.01 8.29
C ASP A 77 -9.96 0.85 8.50
N GLY A 78 -10.75 1.20 7.47
CA GLY A 78 -12.22 1.16 7.47
C GLY A 78 -12.88 2.20 8.39
N GLY A 79 -12.23 2.59 9.47
CA GLY A 79 -12.71 3.63 10.39
C GLY A 79 -12.45 5.06 9.92
N HIS A 80 -11.48 5.28 9.02
CA HIS A 80 -11.10 6.62 8.58
C HIS A 80 -10.64 6.68 7.12
N SER A 81 -11.14 7.64 6.32
CA SER A 81 -10.73 7.83 4.91
C SER A 81 -9.35 8.48 4.70
N ARG A 82 -8.45 8.43 5.69
CA ARG A 82 -7.16 9.16 5.66
C ARG A 82 -6.25 8.69 4.51
N SER A 83 -6.19 7.39 4.25
CA SER A 83 -5.37 6.84 3.17
C SER A 83 -5.86 7.29 1.80
N ILE A 84 -7.19 7.36 1.61
CA ILE A 84 -7.82 7.85 0.38
C ILE A 84 -7.60 9.36 0.21
N HIS A 85 -7.73 10.15 1.27
CA HIS A 85 -7.45 11.59 1.22
C HIS A 85 -5.98 11.87 0.87
N ALA A 86 -5.04 11.11 1.43
CA ALA A 86 -3.62 11.26 1.12
C ALA A 86 -3.31 10.92 -0.35
N LEU A 87 -3.94 9.88 -0.89
CA LEU A 87 -3.84 9.55 -2.32
C LEU A 87 -4.42 10.68 -3.18
N ASN A 88 -5.62 11.15 -2.88
CA ASN A 88 -6.25 12.25 -3.64
C ASN A 88 -5.40 13.53 -3.58
N PHE A 89 -4.84 13.87 -2.42
CA PHE A 89 -3.93 15.01 -2.28
C PHE A 89 -2.68 14.84 -3.16
N TYR A 90 -2.09 13.65 -3.20
CA TYR A 90 -0.96 13.36 -4.08
C TYR A 90 -1.35 13.52 -5.56
N LEU A 91 -2.48 12.96 -6.00
CA LEU A 91 -2.94 13.05 -7.39
C LEU A 91 -3.17 14.50 -7.84
N GLN A 92 -3.60 15.37 -6.92
CA GLN A 92 -3.79 16.80 -7.16
C GLN A 92 -2.50 17.63 -6.99
N SER A 93 -1.43 17.05 -6.45
CA SER A 93 -0.17 17.75 -6.17
C SER A 93 0.57 18.17 -7.43
N THR A 94 1.45 19.16 -7.30
CA THR A 94 2.33 19.59 -8.39
C THR A 94 3.26 18.46 -8.85
N GLU A 95 3.64 17.53 -7.97
CA GLU A 95 4.46 16.37 -8.35
C GLU A 95 3.72 15.45 -9.33
N SER A 96 2.46 15.11 -9.03
CA SER A 96 1.60 14.36 -9.95
C SER A 96 1.40 15.12 -11.26
N ARG A 97 1.15 16.44 -11.20
CA ARG A 97 0.99 17.27 -12.40
C ARG A 97 2.24 17.35 -13.27
N ARG A 98 3.44 17.22 -12.71
CA ARG A 98 4.69 17.15 -13.51
C ARG A 98 4.78 15.89 -14.36
N MET A 99 4.06 14.83 -13.98
CA MET A 99 3.94 13.62 -14.79
C MET A 99 2.81 13.73 -15.82
N TRP A 100 1.90 14.71 -15.67
CA TRP A 100 0.82 14.97 -16.61
C TRP A 100 1.38 15.35 -17.99
N GLY A 101 0.95 14.64 -19.03
CA GLY A 101 1.47 14.78 -20.40
C GLY A 101 2.51 13.73 -20.77
N ARG A 102 3.04 12.96 -19.80
CA ARG A 102 3.65 11.66 -20.06
C ARG A 102 2.55 10.60 -20.14
N ASN A 103 2.84 9.48 -20.79
CA ASN A 103 1.97 8.30 -20.72
C ASN A 103 2.12 7.70 -19.32
N VAL A 104 1.17 7.97 -18.42
CA VAL A 104 1.21 7.54 -17.02
C VAL A 104 0.12 6.51 -16.79
N VAL A 105 0.47 5.40 -16.15
CA VAL A 105 -0.45 4.33 -15.76
C VAL A 105 -0.43 4.22 -14.24
N ASP A 106 -1.59 4.32 -13.62
CA ASP A 106 -1.75 4.15 -12.18
C ASP A 106 -2.24 2.74 -11.85
N ILE A 107 -1.55 2.07 -10.92
CA ILE A 107 -1.92 0.77 -10.38
C ILE A 107 -2.18 0.94 -8.89
N TRP A 108 -3.42 0.75 -8.46
CA TRP A 108 -3.82 0.85 -7.06
C TRP A 108 -4.08 -0.55 -6.51
N VAL A 109 -3.38 -0.93 -5.45
CA VAL A 109 -3.44 -2.25 -4.85
C VAL A 109 -3.47 -2.15 -3.33
N GLY A 110 -3.78 -3.26 -2.67
CA GLY A 110 -3.74 -3.37 -1.21
C GLY A 110 -5.12 -3.65 -0.64
N ASP A 111 -5.30 -3.27 0.63
CA ASP A 111 -6.51 -3.49 1.38
C ASP A 111 -7.22 -2.16 1.64
N PHE A 112 -8.31 -1.96 0.92
CA PHE A 112 -9.08 -0.73 0.98
C PHE A 112 -10.04 -0.69 2.17
N ASN A 113 -10.44 -1.82 2.79
CA ASN A 113 -11.41 -1.90 3.91
C ASN A 113 -12.57 -0.87 3.87
N CYS A 114 -12.99 -0.44 2.69
CA CYS A 114 -14.08 0.51 2.47
C CYS A 114 -15.05 -0.17 1.51
N HIS A 115 -15.64 -1.26 2.00
CA HIS A 115 -16.63 -2.00 1.27
C HIS A 115 -17.86 -1.11 1.05
N HIS A 116 -18.47 -1.24 -0.13
CA HIS A 116 -19.73 -0.59 -0.41
C HIS A 116 -20.78 -1.13 0.58
N PRO A 117 -21.67 -0.31 1.17
CA PRO A 117 -22.67 -0.78 2.15
C PRO A 117 -23.55 -1.93 1.64
N MET A 118 -23.73 -2.03 0.33
CA MET A 118 -24.42 -3.15 -0.34
C MET A 118 -23.70 -4.50 -0.16
N TRP A 119 -22.43 -4.53 0.21
CA TRP A 119 -21.66 -5.75 0.52
C TRP A 119 -21.88 -6.19 1.98
N ASP A 120 -22.21 -5.26 2.87
CA ASP A 120 -22.63 -5.50 4.26
C ASP A 120 -24.16 -5.57 4.43
N HIS A 121 -24.91 -5.60 3.32
CA HIS A 121 -26.37 -5.71 3.37
C HIS A 121 -26.77 -7.03 4.04
N PRO A 122 -27.81 -7.08 4.90
CA PRO A 122 -28.26 -8.31 5.57
C PRO A 122 -28.53 -9.49 4.62
N CYS A 123 -28.85 -9.21 3.36
CA CYS A 123 -29.02 -10.23 2.32
C CYS A 123 -27.72 -10.98 1.96
N ASN A 124 -26.55 -10.42 2.26
CA ASN A 124 -25.24 -11.03 2.05
C ASN A 124 -24.74 -11.81 3.25
N LEU A 125 -25.55 -11.99 4.30
CA LEU A 125 -25.23 -12.86 5.44
C LEU A 125 -24.85 -14.29 5.01
N HIS A 126 -25.32 -14.72 3.85
CA HIS A 126 -24.94 -16.00 3.23
C HIS A 126 -23.46 -16.08 2.79
N LEU A 127 -22.76 -14.95 2.67
CA LEU A 127 -21.30 -14.90 2.43
C LEU A 127 -20.50 -15.02 3.74
N PHE A 128 -21.14 -14.83 4.89
CA PHE A 128 -20.58 -15.00 6.23
C PHE A 128 -20.96 -16.36 6.81
N THR A 129 -20.72 -17.43 6.05
CA THR A 129 -20.84 -18.80 6.56
C THR A 129 -19.76 -19.08 7.60
N ARG A 130 -20.01 -20.03 8.52
CA ARG A 130 -18.99 -20.53 9.44
C ARG A 130 -17.68 -20.89 8.72
N SER A 131 -17.76 -21.50 7.55
CA SER A 131 -16.58 -21.83 6.74
C SER A 131 -15.74 -20.60 6.34
N ASN A 132 -16.40 -19.48 6.02
CA ASN A 132 -15.72 -18.26 5.60
C ASN A 132 -15.18 -17.48 6.79
N LEU A 133 -15.89 -17.50 7.92
CA LEU A 133 -15.44 -16.91 9.18
C LEU A 133 -14.27 -17.69 9.78
N GLU A 134 -14.34 -19.02 9.77
CA GLU A 134 -13.24 -19.92 10.18
C GLU A 134 -12.02 -19.75 9.26
N ALA A 135 -12.20 -19.50 7.96
CA ALA A 135 -11.10 -19.20 7.05
C ALA A 135 -10.40 -17.85 7.32
N VAL A 136 -11.14 -16.87 7.87
CA VAL A 136 -10.58 -15.58 8.31
C VAL A 136 -9.90 -15.74 9.67
N GLU A 137 -10.53 -16.41 10.64
CA GLU A 137 -9.98 -16.65 11.99
C GLU A 137 -8.76 -17.59 11.99
N TRP A 138 -8.73 -18.61 11.13
CA TRP A 138 -7.58 -19.49 10.93
C TRP A 138 -6.35 -18.74 10.40
N ARG A 139 -6.56 -17.72 9.56
CA ARG A 139 -5.46 -16.90 9.03
C ARG A 139 -4.93 -15.89 10.04
N SER A 140 -5.75 -15.45 10.99
CA SER A 140 -5.34 -14.56 12.09
C SER A 140 -4.63 -15.29 13.24
N SER A 141 -4.85 -16.60 13.41
CA SER A 141 -4.24 -17.42 14.47
C SER A 141 -2.92 -18.10 14.07
N LEU A 142 -2.49 -17.94 12.80
CA LEU A 142 -1.22 -18.43 12.26
C LEU A 142 -0.20 -17.32 11.97
N GLN A 143 -0.39 -16.11 12.51
CA GLN A 143 0.52 -14.98 12.34
C GLN A 143 1.26 -14.62 13.63
#